data_AF-Q16WP7-F1
#
_entry.id   AF-Q16WP7-F1
#
_cell.length_a   1.000
_cell.length_b   1.000
_cell.length_c   1.000
_cell.angle_alpha   90.00
_cell.angle_beta   90.00
_cell.angle_gamma   90.00
#
_symmetry.space_group_name_H-M   'P 1'
#
loop_
_entity.id
_entity.type
_entity.pdbx_description
1 polymer ?
#
loop_
_entity_poly.entity_id
_entity_poly.type
_entity_poly.pdbx_seq_one_letter_code
_entity_poly.pdbx_strand_id
1 'polypeptide(L)'
;VALHFLQASTLRCLLEPWCRELGFIICYGAIVLKLYRHLVEFRTRKAHRWVVRDLDLLRYLCAMCVAVLCYLAAFTATSMDFLRYSELVWKVENTDDQVTSNMCRPLKWDYVTEAGELLILGFGLQLAIASRNANTQFRERQFLVASILIEFLASSTFYILRFWYLGEFNPSTLFLALFIRSQLTNTVTLALIFLPKLWYQHKQ
;
A
#
# COMPACT_ATOMS: atom_id res chain seq x y z
N VAL A 1 4.91 -10.39 -5.64
CA VAL A 1 5.35 -10.55 -7.05
C VAL A 1 5.81 -11.98 -7.37
N ALA A 2 6.82 -12.54 -6.72
CA ALA A 2 7.32 -13.90 -7.04
C ALA A 2 6.33 -15.05 -6.73
N LEU A 3 5.38 -14.83 -5.80
CA LEU A 3 4.44 -15.86 -5.35
C LEU A 3 3.35 -16.22 -6.37
N HIS A 4 3.15 -15.39 -7.40
CA HIS A 4 2.10 -15.55 -8.39
C HIS A 4 2.51 -16.45 -9.58
N PHE A 5 3.80 -16.73 -9.74
CA PHE A 5 4.33 -17.66 -10.75
C PHE A 5 4.17 -19.13 -10.36
N LEU A 6 3.74 -19.41 -9.14
CA LEU A 6 3.62 -20.75 -8.59
C LEU A 6 2.14 -21.10 -8.43
N GLN A 7 1.77 -22.36 -8.73
CA GLN A 7 0.40 -22.89 -8.72
C GLN A 7 -0.48 -22.36 -7.57
N ALA A 8 -1.71 -21.94 -7.87
CA ALA A 8 -2.61 -21.36 -6.86
C ALA A 8 -2.82 -22.35 -5.70
N SER A 9 -2.44 -21.92 -4.50
CA SER A 9 -2.69 -22.65 -3.25
C SER A 9 -3.35 -21.67 -2.28
N THR A 10 -4.20 -22.20 -1.40
CA THR A 10 -4.95 -21.39 -0.42
C THR A 10 -4.01 -20.47 0.37
N LEU A 11 -2.83 -20.97 0.77
CA LEU A 11 -1.81 -20.18 1.45
C LEU A 11 -1.30 -18.99 0.64
N ARG A 12 -1.09 -19.14 -0.68
CA ARG A 12 -0.59 -18.04 -1.53
C ARG A 12 -1.64 -16.96 -1.73
N CYS A 13 -2.90 -17.36 -1.88
CA CYS A 13 -4.04 -16.43 -1.96
C CYS A 13 -4.17 -15.56 -0.70
N LEU A 14 -3.86 -16.12 0.47
CA LEU A 14 -3.87 -15.38 1.72
C LEU A 14 -2.60 -14.54 1.89
N LEU A 15 -1.43 -15.09 1.56
CA LEU A 15 -0.14 -14.45 1.85
C LEU A 15 0.14 -13.24 0.95
N GLU A 16 -0.43 -13.20 -0.25
CA GLU A 16 -0.26 -12.09 -1.18
C GLU A 16 -0.81 -10.75 -0.64
N PRO A 17 -2.10 -10.65 -0.23
CA PRO A 17 -2.61 -9.46 0.45
C PRO A 17 -1.77 -9.06 1.65
N TRP A 18 -1.33 -10.03 2.48
CA TRP A 18 -0.51 -9.74 3.66
C TRP A 18 0.79 -9.04 3.31
N CYS A 19 1.57 -9.59 2.38
CA CYS A 19 2.83 -8.99 1.98
C CYS A 19 2.63 -7.62 1.32
N ARG A 20 1.56 -7.46 0.53
CA ARG A 20 1.26 -6.20 -0.15
C ARG A 20 0.91 -5.08 0.85
N GLU A 21 -0.07 -5.33 1.72
CA GLU A 21 -0.54 -4.32 2.68
C GLU A 21 0.53 -3.95 3.71
N LEU A 22 1.31 -4.93 4.18
CA LEU A 22 2.43 -4.67 5.08
C LEU A 22 3.54 -3.85 4.40
N GLY A 23 3.87 -4.17 3.15
CA GLY A 23 4.83 -3.39 2.37
C GLY A 23 4.35 -1.95 2.17
N PHE A 24 3.07 -1.78 1.85
CA PHE A 24 2.45 -0.48 1.64
C PHE A 24 2.51 0.38 2.92
N ILE A 25 2.05 -0.14 4.06
CA ILE A 25 2.03 0.63 5.31
C ILE A 25 3.44 0.96 5.80
N ILE A 26 4.40 0.05 5.65
CA ILE A 26 5.79 0.32 6.05
C ILE A 26 6.39 1.42 5.18
N CYS A 27 6.22 1.35 3.85
CA CYS A 27 6.79 2.32 2.93
C CYS A 27 6.09 3.69 3.05
N TYR A 28 4.79 3.75 2.76
CA TYR A 28 4.05 5.01 2.73
C TYR A 28 3.76 5.55 4.12
N GLY A 29 3.56 4.68 5.12
CA GLY A 29 3.44 5.11 6.52
C GLY A 29 4.71 5.79 7.03
N ALA A 30 5.91 5.31 6.65
CA ALA A 30 7.16 5.98 6.98
C ALA A 30 7.29 7.35 6.28
N ILE A 31 6.89 7.47 5.01
CA ILE A 31 6.88 8.75 4.27
C ILE A 31 5.91 9.74 4.94
N VAL A 32 4.71 9.30 5.29
CA VAL A 32 3.67 10.10 5.97
C VAL A 32 4.18 10.58 7.33
N LEU A 33 4.78 9.71 8.13
CA LEU A 33 5.36 10.06 9.42
C LEU A 33 6.53 11.04 9.29
N LYS A 34 7.34 10.91 8.24
CA LYS A 34 8.41 11.86 7.95
C LYS A 34 7.87 13.24 7.57
N LEU A 35 6.81 13.30 6.76
CA LEU A 35 6.09 14.55 6.47
C LEU A 35 5.44 15.14 7.73
N TYR A 36 4.89 14.30 8.61
CA TYR A 36 4.36 14.73 9.90
C TYR A 36 5.44 15.36 10.78
N ARG A 37 6.64 14.76 10.86
CA ARG A 37 7.78 15.34 11.58
C ARG A 37 8.13 16.73 11.04
N HIS A 38 8.23 16.89 9.72
CA HIS A 38 8.45 18.22 9.12
C HIS A 38 7.33 19.19 9.51
N LEU A 39 6.06 18.78 9.41
CA LEU A 39 4.95 19.64 9.81
C LEU A 39 5.04 20.10 11.27
N VAL A 40 5.37 19.21 12.21
CA VAL A 40 5.50 19.54 13.63
C VAL A 40 6.67 20.51 13.86
N GLU A 41 7.81 20.27 13.23
CA GLU A 41 9.00 21.09 13.37
C GLU A 41 8.80 22.55 12.89
N PHE A 42 8.09 22.76 11.78
CA PHE A 42 7.85 24.12 11.25
C PHE A 42 6.66 24.83 11.89
N ARG A 43 5.73 24.11 12.50
CA ARG A 43 4.57 24.71 13.19
C ARG A 43 4.96 25.32 14.54
N THR A 44 6.08 24.91 15.13
CA THR A 44 6.55 25.48 16.39
C THR A 44 7.20 26.85 16.18
N ARG A 45 6.37 27.90 16.02
CA ARG A 45 6.77 29.32 16.19
C ARG A 45 7.01 29.72 17.66
N LYS A 46 7.00 28.77 18.61
CA LYS A 46 7.28 29.04 20.02
C LYS A 46 8.73 28.65 20.32
N ALA A 47 9.39 29.42 21.19
CA ALA A 47 10.82 29.34 21.54
C ALA A 47 11.35 27.96 21.95
N HIS A 48 10.49 26.96 22.14
CA HIS A 48 10.83 25.58 22.43
C HIS A 48 10.59 24.70 21.20
N ARG A 49 11.66 24.31 20.51
CA ARG A 49 11.64 23.35 19.40
C ARG A 49 11.18 22.00 19.95
N TRP A 50 9.99 21.54 19.57
CA TRP A 50 9.53 20.20 19.92
C TRP A 50 10.24 19.19 19.03
N VAL A 51 11.29 18.58 19.56
CA VAL A 51 12.02 17.50 18.89
C VAL A 51 11.24 16.21 19.10
N VAL A 52 10.47 15.80 18.09
CA VAL A 52 9.87 14.45 18.06
C VAL A 52 11.02 13.45 18.02
N ARG A 53 11.07 12.56 19.01
CA ARG A 53 12.12 11.54 19.10
C ARG A 53 11.91 10.50 18.01
N ASP A 54 12.99 10.01 17.42
CA ASP A 54 12.92 8.95 16.40
C ASP A 54 12.25 7.67 16.93
N LEU A 55 12.40 7.40 18.23
CA LEU A 55 11.71 6.30 18.92
C LEU A 55 10.18 6.47 18.91
N ASP A 56 9.68 7.69 19.07
CA ASP A 56 8.24 7.95 19.06
C ASP A 56 7.68 7.75 17.63
N LEU A 57 8.45 8.16 16.62
CA LEU A 57 8.11 7.92 15.21
C LEU A 57 8.02 6.42 14.91
N LEU A 58 9.00 5.64 15.38
CA LEU A 58 9.01 4.19 15.24
C LEU A 58 7.82 3.56 15.97
N ARG A 59 7.44 4.09 17.14
CA ARG A 59 6.26 3.63 17.90
C ARG A 59 4.97 3.88 17.12
N TYR A 60 4.82 5.04 16.48
CA TYR A 60 3.67 5.31 15.60
C TYR A 60 3.64 4.39 14.37
N LEU A 61 4.80 4.11 13.77
CA LEU A 61 4.89 3.18 12.64
C LEU A 61 4.51 1.75 13.07
N CYS A 62 5.01 1.31 14.21
CA CYS A 62 4.68 0.01 14.79
C CYS A 62 3.18 -0.10 15.09
N ALA A 63 2.58 0.94 15.68
CA ALA A 63 1.14 0.98 15.91
C ALA A 63 0.33 0.87 14.60
N MET A 64 0.74 1.57 13.54
CA MET A 64 0.11 1.44 12.21
C MET A 64 0.26 0.01 11.65
N CYS A 65 1.43 -0.61 11.78
CA CYS A 65 1.65 -1.99 11.34
C CYS A 65 0.77 -2.98 12.11
N VAL A 66 0.66 -2.83 13.44
CA VAL A 66 -0.21 -3.67 14.29
C VAL A 66 -1.67 -3.52 13.88
N ALA A 67 -2.14 -2.30 13.60
CA ALA A 67 -3.51 -2.08 13.11
C ALA A 67 -3.79 -2.83 11.80
N VAL A 68 -2.84 -2.79 10.85
CA VAL A 68 -2.95 -3.52 9.58
C VAL A 68 -2.88 -5.03 9.79
N LEU A 69 -2.04 -5.52 10.70
CA LEU A 69 -1.98 -6.94 11.06
C LEU A 69 -3.32 -7.45 11.63
N CYS A 70 -3.96 -6.68 12.51
CA CYS A 70 -5.28 -7.00 13.03
C CYS A 70 -6.34 -7.04 11.92
N TYR A 71 -6.31 -6.06 11.01
CA TYR A 71 -7.18 -6.04 9.83
C TYR A 71 -6.99 -7.29 8.96
N LEU A 72 -5.74 -7.64 8.64
CA LEU A 72 -5.39 -8.80 7.82
C LEU A 72 -5.76 -10.13 8.50
N ALA A 73 -5.67 -10.19 9.82
CA ALA A 73 -6.15 -11.34 10.60
C ALA A 73 -7.67 -11.50 10.49
N ALA A 74 -8.43 -10.41 10.60
CA ALA A 74 -9.89 -10.42 10.40
C ALA A 74 -10.28 -10.79 8.95
N PHE A 75 -9.57 -10.23 7.96
CA PHE A 75 -9.70 -10.63 6.56
C PHE A 75 -9.45 -12.12 6.37
N THR A 76 -8.38 -12.66 6.98
CA THR A 76 -8.03 -14.07 6.89
C THR A 76 -9.10 -14.96 7.50
N ALA A 77 -9.58 -14.64 8.70
CA ALA A 77 -10.64 -15.41 9.37
C ALA A 77 -11.93 -15.45 8.51
N THR A 78 -12.39 -14.28 8.06
CA THR A 78 -13.62 -14.18 7.25
C THR A 78 -13.48 -14.80 5.86
N SER A 79 -12.29 -14.72 5.25
CA SER A 79 -12.02 -15.34 3.95
C SER A 79 -11.98 -16.87 4.04
N MET A 80 -11.41 -17.42 5.12
CA MET A 80 -11.37 -18.86 5.36
C MET A 80 -12.77 -19.44 5.57
N ASP A 81 -13.63 -18.74 6.31
CA ASP A 81 -15.03 -19.15 6.49
C ASP A 81 -15.81 -19.12 5.17
N PHE A 82 -15.60 -18.09 4.35
CA PHE A 82 -16.24 -17.98 3.04
C PHE A 82 -15.76 -19.07 2.06
N LEU A 83 -14.46 -19.33 2.02
CA LEU A 83 -13.89 -20.38 1.17
C LEU A 83 -14.44 -21.76 1.57
N ARG A 84 -14.47 -22.07 2.87
CA ARG A 84 -15.02 -23.31 3.40
C ARG A 84 -16.51 -23.47 3.07
N TYR A 85 -17.29 -22.40 3.19
CA TYR A 85 -18.71 -22.40 2.80
C TYR A 85 -18.88 -22.63 1.29
N SER A 86 -18.09 -21.94 0.47
CA SER A 86 -18.19 -22.05 -0.99
C SER A 86 -17.77 -23.43 -1.52
N GLU A 87 -16.76 -24.05 -0.90
CA GLU A 87 -16.32 -25.42 -1.23
C GLU A 87 -17.40 -26.45 -0.86
N LEU A 88 -18.08 -26.27 0.28
CA LEU A 88 -19.21 -27.11 0.68
C LEU A 88 -20.39 -26.99 -0.28
N VAL A 89 -20.74 -25.77 -0.73
CA VAL A 89 -21.81 -25.56 -1.71
C VAL A 89 -21.43 -26.15 -3.07
N TRP A 90 -20.19 -25.94 -3.55
CA TRP A 90 -19.71 -26.51 -4.81
C TRP A 90 -19.68 -28.05 -4.80
N LYS A 91 -19.29 -28.66 -3.69
CA LYS A 91 -19.25 -30.12 -3.55
C LYS A 91 -20.63 -30.75 -3.45
N VAL A 92 -21.63 -30.00 -2.97
CA VAL A 92 -23.04 -30.43 -2.96
C VAL A 92 -23.66 -30.33 -4.35
N GLU A 93 -23.26 -29.36 -5.16
CA GLU A 93 -23.85 -29.10 -6.47
C GLU A 93 -23.15 -29.83 -7.64
N ASN A 94 -21.84 -30.09 -7.54
CA ASN A 94 -21.04 -30.74 -8.58
C ASN A 94 -20.28 -31.95 -8.03
N THR A 95 -20.91 -33.12 -8.10
CA THR A 95 -20.31 -34.41 -7.71
C THR A 95 -19.22 -34.90 -8.69
N ASP A 96 -19.00 -34.26 -9.85
CA ASP A 96 -18.16 -34.85 -10.92
C ASP A 96 -17.10 -33.99 -11.62
N ASP A 97 -16.91 -32.68 -11.37
CA ASP A 97 -15.87 -31.94 -12.13
C ASP A 97 -15.06 -30.91 -11.32
N GLN A 98 -13.79 -31.25 -11.08
CA GLN A 98 -12.77 -30.37 -10.50
C GLN A 98 -12.28 -29.36 -11.55
N VAL A 99 -12.92 -28.20 -11.64
CA VAL A 99 -12.39 -27.09 -12.44
C VAL A 99 -11.27 -26.38 -11.65
N THR A 100 -10.01 -26.73 -11.94
CA THR A 100 -8.81 -26.08 -11.39
C THR A 100 -8.64 -24.68 -11.96
N SER A 101 -9.31 -23.71 -11.38
CA SER A 101 -9.10 -22.29 -11.70
C SER A 101 -7.84 -21.81 -10.95
N ASN A 102 -6.75 -21.55 -11.68
CA ASN A 102 -5.45 -21.12 -11.13
C ASN A 102 -5.43 -19.69 -10.54
N MET A 103 -6.58 -19.13 -10.12
CA MET A 103 -6.69 -17.78 -9.58
C MET A 103 -7.62 -17.71 -8.36
N CYS A 104 -7.20 -16.92 -7.39
CA CYS A 104 -7.98 -16.62 -6.19
C CYS A 104 -9.22 -15.80 -6.57
N ARG A 105 -10.40 -16.19 -6.08
CA ARG A 105 -11.64 -15.44 -6.34
C ARG A 105 -11.53 -14.03 -5.74
N PRO A 106 -11.94 -12.97 -6.47
CA PRO A 106 -11.95 -11.61 -5.93
C PRO A 106 -12.97 -11.50 -4.79
N LEU A 107 -12.53 -11.05 -3.62
CA LEU A 107 -13.40 -10.81 -2.47
C LEU A 107 -13.83 -9.34 -2.43
N LYS A 108 -15.02 -9.05 -1.88
CA LYS A 108 -15.49 -7.67 -1.66
C LYS A 108 -14.56 -6.84 -0.75
N TRP A 109 -13.71 -7.51 0.04
CA TRP A 109 -12.67 -6.89 0.85
C TRP A 109 -11.61 -6.13 0.04
N ASP A 110 -11.50 -6.38 -1.26
CA ASP A 110 -10.61 -5.61 -2.15
C ASP A 110 -10.97 -4.12 -2.12
N TYR A 111 -12.27 -3.78 -2.12
CA TYR A 111 -12.73 -2.39 -2.05
C TYR A 111 -12.41 -1.71 -0.72
N VAL A 112 -12.46 -2.46 0.39
CA VAL A 112 -12.12 -1.94 1.72
C VAL A 112 -10.65 -1.62 1.80
N THR A 113 -9.81 -2.52 1.28
CA THR A 113 -8.36 -2.36 1.23
C THR A 113 -7.96 -1.17 0.36
N GLU A 114 -8.54 -1.11 -0.84
CA GLU A 114 -8.38 -0.01 -1.79
C GLU A 114 -8.74 1.35 -1.20
N ALA A 115 -9.89 1.45 -0.52
CA ALA A 115 -10.30 2.67 0.17
C ALA A 115 -9.31 3.05 1.28
N GLY A 116 -8.81 2.07 2.05
CA GLY A 116 -7.82 2.28 3.10
C GLY A 116 -6.50 2.87 2.58
N GLU A 117 -5.97 2.32 1.49
CA GLU A 117 -4.74 2.82 0.85
C GLU A 117 -4.91 4.28 0.36
N LEU A 118 -6.01 4.59 -0.32
CA LEU A 118 -6.30 5.94 -0.79
C LEU A 118 -6.48 6.94 0.36
N LEU A 119 -7.06 6.51 1.48
CA LEU A 119 -7.19 7.35 2.68
C LEU A 119 -5.84 7.66 3.30
N ILE A 120 -4.93 6.69 3.40
CA ILE A 120 -3.56 6.90 3.93
C ILE A 120 -2.79 7.88 3.04
N LEU A 121 -2.84 7.69 1.71
CA LEU A 121 -2.20 8.58 0.75
C LEU A 121 -2.82 9.99 0.79
N GLY A 122 -4.14 10.08 0.85
CA GLY A 122 -4.87 11.34 0.98
C GLY A 122 -4.51 12.08 2.26
N PHE A 123 -4.39 11.38 3.38
CA PHE A 123 -3.89 11.96 4.63
C PHE A 123 -2.46 12.47 4.49
N GLY A 124 -1.59 11.73 3.81
CA GLY A 124 -0.24 12.18 3.44
C GLY A 124 -0.23 13.47 2.63
N LEU A 125 -1.12 13.59 1.63
CA LEU A 125 -1.29 14.81 0.85
C LEU A 125 -1.80 15.99 1.69
N GLN A 126 -2.74 15.76 2.60
CA GLN A 126 -3.21 16.79 3.54
C GLN A 126 -2.07 17.31 4.42
N LEU A 127 -1.23 16.42 4.96
CA LEU A 127 -0.02 16.81 5.71
C LEU A 127 0.96 17.59 4.82
N ALA A 128 1.10 17.20 3.56
CA ALA A 128 1.94 17.90 2.59
C ALA A 128 1.43 19.33 2.34
N ILE A 129 0.11 19.52 2.21
CA ILE A 129 -0.51 20.84 2.03
C ILE A 129 -0.33 21.68 3.30
N ALA A 130 -0.59 21.11 4.48
CA ALA A 130 -0.44 21.80 5.76
C ALA A 130 1.01 22.27 6.00
N SER A 131 1.99 21.51 5.52
CA SER A 131 3.41 21.85 5.65
C SER A 131 3.94 22.70 4.50
N ARG A 132 3.10 23.22 3.57
CA ARG A 132 3.57 23.89 2.33
C ARG A 132 4.55 25.03 2.52
N ASN A 133 4.49 25.70 3.68
CA ASN A 133 5.36 26.82 4.01
C ASN A 133 6.69 26.39 4.67
N ALA A 134 6.87 25.09 4.90
CA ALA A 134 8.09 24.50 5.42
C ALA A 134 9.18 24.49 4.35
N ASN A 135 10.23 25.28 4.55
CA ASN A 135 11.42 25.23 3.70
C ASN A 135 12.41 24.21 4.27
N THR A 136 12.36 22.97 3.77
CA THR A 136 13.31 21.91 4.17
C THR A 136 14.62 22.08 3.41
N GLN A 137 15.75 21.82 4.08
CA GLN A 137 17.03 21.71 3.37
C GLN A 137 16.94 20.65 2.26
N PHE A 138 17.59 20.91 1.12
CA PHE A 138 17.69 20.00 -0.03
C PHE A 138 16.38 19.64 -0.75
N ARG A 139 15.30 20.43 -0.54
CA ARG A 139 13.99 20.17 -1.17
C ARG A 139 13.48 18.74 -0.89
N GLU A 140 13.94 18.10 0.20
CA GLU A 140 13.61 16.71 0.55
C GLU A 140 12.10 16.49 0.63
N ARG A 141 11.37 17.46 1.22
CA ARG A 141 9.91 17.51 1.22
C ARG A 141 9.31 17.30 -0.17
N GLN A 142 9.85 17.95 -1.21
CA GLN A 142 9.26 17.90 -2.54
C GLN A 142 9.35 16.50 -3.15
N PHE A 143 10.43 15.76 -2.90
CA PHE A 143 10.57 14.37 -3.32
C PHE A 143 9.61 13.44 -2.57
N LEU A 144 9.41 13.66 -1.26
CA LEU A 144 8.43 12.90 -0.47
C LEU A 144 6.99 13.15 -0.97
N VAL A 145 6.65 14.42 -1.23
CA VAL A 145 5.32 14.79 -1.75
C VAL A 145 5.11 14.25 -3.16
N ALA A 146 6.13 14.32 -4.04
CA ALA A 146 6.07 13.74 -5.37
C ALA A 146 5.84 12.23 -5.32
N SER A 147 6.50 11.53 -4.39
CA SER A 147 6.32 10.09 -4.20
C SER A 147 4.88 9.73 -3.83
N ILE A 148 4.28 10.44 -2.86
CA ILE A 148 2.88 10.23 -2.46
C ILE A 148 1.92 10.60 -3.60
N LEU A 149 2.17 11.71 -4.31
CA LEU A 149 1.30 12.18 -5.38
C LEU A 149 1.29 11.21 -6.57
N ILE A 150 2.47 10.72 -6.98
CA ILE A 150 2.59 9.74 -8.07
C ILE A 150 1.86 8.45 -7.69
N GLU A 151 2.06 7.95 -6.47
CA GLU A 151 1.36 6.75 -6.01
C GLU A 151 -0.16 6.96 -5.95
N PHE A 152 -0.61 8.09 -5.41
CA PHE A 152 -2.04 8.40 -5.30
C PHE A 152 -2.72 8.46 -6.67
N LEU A 153 -2.08 9.13 -7.64
CA LEU A 153 -2.59 9.20 -9.01
C LEU A 153 -2.59 7.82 -9.68
N ALA A 154 -1.47 7.08 -9.60
CA ALA A 154 -1.36 5.75 -10.20
C ALA A 154 -2.37 4.76 -9.61
N SER A 155 -2.53 4.75 -8.29
CA SER A 155 -3.50 3.90 -7.59
C SER A 155 -4.93 4.30 -7.91
N SER A 156 -5.27 5.60 -7.85
CA SER A 156 -6.61 6.08 -8.21
C SER A 156 -6.99 5.75 -9.66
N THR A 157 -6.09 5.99 -10.62
CA THR A 157 -6.33 5.63 -12.03
C THR A 157 -6.54 4.13 -12.20
N PHE A 158 -5.71 3.31 -11.56
CA PHE A 158 -5.84 1.84 -11.64
C PHE A 158 -7.18 1.35 -11.06
N TYR A 159 -7.58 1.91 -9.92
CA TYR A 159 -8.82 1.56 -9.23
C TYR A 159 -10.07 1.95 -9.99
N ILE A 160 -10.08 3.16 -10.57
CA ILE A 160 -11.15 3.59 -11.47
C ILE A 160 -11.19 2.63 -12.69
N LEU A 161 -10.06 2.39 -13.34
CA LEU A 161 -10.01 1.50 -14.51
C LEU A 161 -10.52 0.09 -14.16
N ARG A 162 -10.10 -0.44 -13.01
CA ARG A 162 -10.56 -1.73 -12.50
C ARG A 162 -12.08 -1.75 -12.30
N PHE A 163 -12.66 -0.68 -11.74
CA PHE A 163 -14.11 -0.59 -11.52
C PHE A 163 -14.91 -0.61 -12.84
N TRP A 164 -14.50 0.18 -13.83
CA TRP A 164 -15.20 0.29 -15.11
C TRP A 164 -15.08 -0.96 -15.98
N TYR A 165 -13.90 -1.59 -15.99
CA TYR A 165 -13.58 -2.68 -16.91
C TYR A 165 -13.50 -4.06 -16.23
N LEU A 166 -13.95 -4.17 -14.97
CA LEU A 166 -13.88 -5.42 -14.17
C LEU A 166 -14.52 -6.62 -14.89
N GLY A 167 -15.53 -6.36 -15.73
CA GLY A 167 -16.29 -7.39 -16.44
C GLY A 167 -15.68 -7.87 -17.76
N GLU A 168 -14.77 -7.10 -18.37
CA GLU A 168 -14.24 -7.38 -19.72
C GLU A 168 -12.77 -7.82 -19.73
N PHE A 169 -12.04 -7.61 -18.64
CA PHE A 169 -10.62 -7.95 -18.60
C PHE A 169 -10.37 -9.45 -18.48
N ASN A 170 -9.58 -9.96 -19.43
CA ASN A 170 -8.94 -11.26 -19.28
C ASN A 170 -8.07 -11.25 -18.01
N PRO A 171 -8.17 -12.29 -17.16
CA PRO A 171 -7.44 -12.35 -15.89
C PRO A 171 -5.92 -12.12 -16.00
N SER A 172 -5.32 -12.60 -17.08
CA SER A 172 -3.89 -12.44 -17.38
C SER A 172 -3.49 -10.98 -17.61
N THR A 173 -4.37 -10.18 -18.21
CA THR A 173 -4.14 -8.76 -18.47
C THR A 173 -4.21 -7.94 -17.19
N LEU A 174 -5.15 -8.27 -16.30
CA LEU A 174 -5.28 -7.64 -14.98
C LEU A 174 -4.04 -7.90 -14.12
N PHE A 175 -3.51 -9.14 -14.17
CA PHE A 175 -2.26 -9.50 -13.49
C PHE A 175 -1.06 -8.70 -14.00
N LEU A 176 -0.87 -8.63 -15.32
CA LEU A 176 0.24 -7.89 -15.91
C LEU A 176 0.16 -6.39 -15.58
N ALA A 177 -1.03 -5.81 -15.58
CA ALA A 177 -1.25 -4.42 -15.19
C ALA A 177 -0.88 -4.16 -13.71
N LEU A 178 -1.29 -5.05 -12.79
CA LEU A 178 -0.91 -4.98 -11.38
C LEU A 178 0.61 -5.08 -11.18
N PHE A 179 1.25 -6.00 -11.90
CA PHE A 179 2.70 -6.19 -11.84
C PHE A 179 3.45 -4.95 -12.29
N ILE A 180 3.10 -4.42 -13.47
CA ILE A 180 3.74 -3.23 -14.03
C ILE A 180 3.55 -2.03 -13.10
N ARG A 181 2.33 -1.81 -12.62
CA ARG A 181 2.02 -0.75 -11.66
C ARG A 181 2.91 -0.86 -10.43
N SER A 182 2.91 -2.02 -9.77
CA SER A 182 3.64 -2.24 -8.53
C SER A 182 5.15 -2.06 -8.71
N GLN A 183 5.73 -2.56 -9.79
CA GLN A 183 7.17 -2.42 -10.04
C GLN A 183 7.55 -0.98 -10.34
N LEU A 184 6.79 -0.30 -11.20
CA LEU A 184 7.07 1.08 -11.57
C LEU A 184 6.94 2.01 -10.36
N THR A 185 5.86 1.91 -9.59
CA THR A 185 5.66 2.83 -8.47
C THR A 185 6.65 2.62 -7.33
N ASN A 186 6.99 1.38 -7.00
CA ASN A 186 8.02 1.09 -6.00
C ASN A 186 9.40 1.56 -6.46
N THR A 187 9.77 1.32 -7.73
CA THR A 187 11.06 1.76 -8.28
C THR A 187 11.16 3.28 -8.28
N VAL A 188 10.12 3.98 -8.73
CA VAL A 188 10.07 5.45 -8.73
C VAL A 188 10.14 6.01 -7.31
N THR A 189 9.41 5.42 -6.36
CA THR A 189 9.42 5.87 -4.95
C THR A 189 10.80 5.71 -4.32
N LEU A 190 11.45 4.55 -4.51
CA LEU A 190 12.81 4.33 -4.01
C LEU A 190 13.82 5.29 -4.67
N ALA A 191 13.72 5.48 -5.99
CA ALA A 191 14.56 6.41 -6.71
C ALA A 191 14.43 7.83 -6.16
N LEU A 192 13.20 8.34 -5.96
CA LEU A 192 12.95 9.68 -5.42
C LEU A 192 13.46 9.85 -3.99
N ILE A 193 13.46 8.80 -3.17
CA ILE A 193 13.91 8.86 -1.77
C ILE A 193 15.44 8.78 -1.66
N PHE A 194 16.08 7.89 -2.43
CA PHE A 194 17.50 7.58 -2.28
C PHE A 194 18.41 8.37 -3.23
N LEU A 195 17.99 8.66 -4.48
CA LEU A 195 18.85 9.36 -5.44
C LEU A 195 19.31 10.73 -4.96
N PRO A 196 18.45 11.60 -4.38
CA PRO A 196 18.91 12.90 -3.89
C PRO A 196 20.00 12.73 -2.83
N LYS A 197 19.82 11.79 -1.90
CA LYS A 197 20.78 11.54 -0.81
C LYS A 197 22.13 11.05 -1.32
N LEU A 198 22.13 10.10 -2.25
CA LEU A 198 23.36 9.56 -2.84
C LEU A 198 24.12 10.61 -3.65
N TRP A 199 23.39 11.41 -4.44
CA TRP A 199 24.00 12.48 -5.24
C TRP A 199 24.68 13.54 -4.36
N TYR A 200 24.05 13.91 -3.24
CA TYR A 200 24.66 14.86 -2.29
C TYR A 200 25.86 14.27 -1.55
N GLN A 201 25.79 13.01 -1.10
CA GLN A 201 26.94 12.36 -0.43
C GLN A 201 28.16 12.21 -1.34
N HIS A 202 27.97 12.02 -2.65
CA HIS A 202 29.07 11.96 -3.61
C HIS A 202 29.70 13.34 -3.89
N LYS A 203 28.98 14.44 -3.64
CA LYS A 203 29.45 15.80 -3.92
C LYS A 203 30.19 16.44 -2.73
N GLN A 204 30.08 15.86 -1.54
CA GLN A 204 30.85 16.21 -0.33
C GLN A 204 32.18 15.46 -0.29
#